data_AF-A0A2V9WHY1-F1
#
_entry.id   AF-A0A2V9WHY1-F1
#
_cell.length_a   1.000
_cell.length_b   1.000
_cell.length_c   1.000
_cell.angle_alpha   90.00
_cell.angle_beta   90.00
_cell.angle_gamma   90.00
#
_symmetry.space_group_name_H-M   'P 1'
#
loop_
_entity.id
_entity.type
_entity.pdbx_description
1 polymer ?
#
loop_
_entity_poly.entity_id
_entity_poly.type
_entity_poly.pdbx_seq_one_letter_code
_entity_poly.pdbx_strand_id
1 'polypeptide(L)'
;MLPACPVNPANQGQFNGEIAIHFPGVEGLNKITVWVFPKLQICLSCGFAAFTVPERELRALQQGSAIQDAVAWFEKGETNSEKAS
;
A
#
# COMPACT_ATOMS: atom_id res chain seq x y z
N MET A 1 8.36 -2.37 -16.31
CA MET A 1 7.41 -1.64 -17.18
C MET A 1 6.01 -1.93 -16.69
N LEU A 2 5.18 -0.91 -16.45
CA LEU A 2 3.78 -1.16 -16.04
C LEU A 2 3.01 -1.79 -17.20
N PRO A 3 2.09 -2.73 -16.93
CA PRO A 3 1.19 -3.22 -17.98
C PRO A 3 0.42 -2.04 -18.58
N ALA A 4 0.41 -1.96 -19.90
CA ALA A 4 -0.39 -0.96 -20.60
C ALA A 4 -1.87 -1.38 -20.59
N CYS A 5 -2.76 -0.38 -20.69
CA CYS A 5 -4.18 -0.64 -20.89
C CYS A 5 -4.42 -1.52 -22.13
N PRO A 6 -5.19 -2.63 -22.03
CA PRO A 6 -5.45 -3.51 -23.17
C PRO A 6 -6.47 -2.95 -24.16
N VAL A 7 -7.20 -1.89 -23.82
CA VAL A 7 -8.30 -1.34 -24.63
C VAL A 7 -7.86 -0.12 -25.45
N ASN A 8 -7.23 0.87 -24.79
CA ASN A 8 -6.73 2.06 -25.48
C ASN A 8 -5.41 2.53 -24.82
N PRO A 9 -4.25 2.00 -25.27
CA PRO A 9 -2.94 2.34 -24.71
C PRO A 9 -2.56 3.82 -24.83
N ALA A 10 -3.14 4.55 -25.79
CA ALA A 10 -2.81 5.95 -26.06
C ALA A 10 -3.57 6.93 -25.14
N ASN A 11 -4.70 6.52 -24.57
CA ASN A 11 -5.54 7.40 -23.74
C ASN A 11 -5.33 7.15 -22.24
N GLN A 12 -4.12 7.46 -21.76
CA GLN A 12 -3.72 7.27 -20.36
C GLN A 12 -3.29 8.59 -19.73
N GLY A 13 -3.72 8.83 -18.49
CA GLY A 13 -3.29 9.95 -17.65
C GLY A 13 -2.43 9.50 -16.47
N GLN A 14 -1.58 10.40 -15.97
CA GLN A 14 -0.81 10.17 -14.74
C GLN A 14 -1.30 11.07 -13.60
N PHE A 15 -1.48 10.47 -12.43
CA PHE A 15 -2.02 11.15 -11.24
C PHE A 15 -1.19 10.78 -10.00
N ASN A 16 -1.20 11.61 -8.96
CA ASN A 16 -0.72 11.19 -7.64
C ASN A 16 -1.85 10.41 -6.95
N GLY A 17 -1.51 9.34 -6.23
CA GLY A 17 -2.48 8.57 -5.46
C GLY A 17 -1.97 8.22 -4.06
N GLU A 18 -2.92 7.94 -3.18
CA GLU A 18 -2.69 7.36 -1.85
C GLU A 18 -3.46 6.04 -1.81
N ILE A 19 -2.77 4.92 -1.54
CA ILE A 19 -3.37 3.59 -1.59
C ILE A 19 -3.03 2.82 -0.32
N ALA A 20 -4.07 2.35 0.36
CA ALA A 20 -3.99 1.38 1.44
C ALA A 20 -4.14 -0.04 0.90
N ILE A 21 -3.08 -0.84 1.00
CA ILE A 21 -3.06 -2.23 0.55
C ILE A 21 -3.28 -3.13 1.76
N HIS A 22 -4.43 -3.80 1.78
CA HIS A 22 -4.77 -4.82 2.77
C HIS A 22 -4.44 -6.20 2.23
N PHE A 23 -4.03 -7.11 3.12
CA PHE A 23 -3.88 -8.51 2.75
C PHE A 23 -5.26 -9.15 2.53
N PRO A 24 -5.39 -10.09 1.59
CA PRO A 24 -6.66 -10.75 1.32
C PRO A 24 -7.11 -11.62 2.50
N GLY A 25 -8.41 -11.91 2.55
CA GLY A 25 -9.00 -12.79 3.55
C GLY A 25 -9.27 -12.11 4.89
N VAL A 26 -9.97 -12.83 5.78
CA VAL A 26 -10.29 -12.34 7.14
C VAL A 26 -9.01 -12.28 7.99
N GLU A 27 -8.10 -13.22 7.79
CA GLU A 27 -6.77 -13.24 8.39
C GLU A 27 -5.92 -12.01 8.02
N GLY A 28 -6.21 -11.40 6.87
CA GLY A 28 -5.56 -10.17 6.41
C GLY A 28 -5.90 -8.94 7.26
N LEU A 29 -7.02 -8.96 7.98
CA LEU A 29 -7.44 -7.86 8.86
C LEU A 29 -6.50 -7.68 10.07
N ASN A 30 -5.81 -8.75 10.48
CA ASN A 30 -4.85 -8.71 11.58
C ASN A 30 -3.43 -8.34 11.11
N LYS A 31 -3.22 -8.15 9.80
CA LYS A 31 -1.93 -7.75 9.23
C LYS A 31 -1.87 -6.24 9.10
N ILE A 32 -0.65 -5.73 9.08
CA ILE A 32 -0.43 -4.30 8.89
C ILE A 32 -0.94 -3.84 7.52
N THR A 33 -1.58 -2.68 7.49
CA THR A 33 -1.95 -2.01 6.24
C THR A 33 -0.70 -1.37 5.64
N VAL A 34 -0.40 -1.66 4.38
CA VAL A 34 0.74 -1.07 3.68
C VAL A 34 0.26 0.14 2.89
N TRP A 35 0.73 1.33 3.28
CA TRP A 35 0.43 2.58 2.60
C TRP A 35 1.47 2.89 1.53
N VAL A 36 1.02 3.24 0.33
CA VAL A 36 1.89 3.71 -0.76
C VAL A 36 1.36 5.03 -1.33
N PHE A 37 2.28 5.85 -1.81
CA PHE A 37 1.98 7.15 -2.43
C PHE A 37 2.49 7.22 -3.89
N PRO A 38 2.00 6.35 -4.80
CA PRO A 38 2.59 6.20 -6.12
C PRO A 38 2.05 7.23 -7.13
N LYS A 39 2.72 7.28 -8.29
CA LYS A 39 2.10 7.75 -9.53
C LYS A 39 1.16 6.67 -10.07
N LEU A 40 -0.10 7.02 -10.25
CA LEU A 40 -1.13 6.21 -10.88
C LEU A 40 -1.14 6.45 -12.39
N GLN A 41 -1.09 5.39 -13.19
CA GLN A 41 -1.42 5.43 -14.61
C GLN A 41 -2.85 4.94 -14.79
N ILE A 42 -3.74 5.79 -15.31
CA ILE A 42 -5.17 5.46 -15.45
C ILE A 42 -5.58 5.65 -16.92
N CYS A 43 -6.19 4.62 -17.51
CA CYS A 43 -6.83 4.74 -18.81
C CYS A 43 -8.17 5.47 -18.68
N LEU A 44 -8.31 6.60 -19.37
CA LEU A 44 -9.51 7.42 -19.32
C LEU A 44 -10.65 6.88 -20.19
N SER A 45 -10.41 5.80 -20.96
CA SER A 45 -11.44 5.11 -21.74
C SER A 45 -12.08 3.92 -21.02
N CYS A 46 -11.31 3.15 -20.24
CA CYS A 46 -11.81 1.92 -19.61
C CYS A 46 -11.58 1.81 -18.10
N GLY A 47 -10.91 2.79 -17.48
CA GLY A 47 -10.65 2.78 -16.04
C GLY A 47 -9.53 1.83 -15.58
N PHE A 48 -8.83 1.15 -16.50
CA PHE A 48 -7.65 0.36 -16.12
C PHE A 48 -6.64 1.24 -15.40
N ALA A 49 -6.28 0.86 -14.17
CA ALA A 49 -5.33 1.57 -13.33
C ALA A 49 -4.13 0.67 -13.02
N ALA A 50 -2.92 1.21 -13.16
CA ALA A 50 -1.69 0.53 -12.83
C ALA A 50 -0.75 1.49 -12.07
N PHE A 51 0.01 0.95 -11.14
CA PHE A 51 1.02 1.68 -10.38
C PHE A 51 2.13 0.73 -9.92
N THR A 52 3.30 1.28 -9.63
CA THR A 52 4.41 0.51 -9.07
C THR A 52 4.42 0.68 -7.56
N VAL A 53 4.50 -0.44 -6.83
CA VAL A 53 4.77 -0.41 -5.39
C VAL A 53 6.26 -0.14 -5.19
N PRO A 54 6.67 0.88 -4.40
CA PRO A 54 8.08 1.12 -4.14
C PRO A 54 8.71 -0.08 -3.42
N GLU A 55 10.01 -0.29 -3.62
CA GLU A 55 10.71 -1.51 -3.20
C GLU A 55 10.56 -1.83 -1.71
N ARG A 56 10.54 -0.78 -0.88
CA ARG A 56 10.34 -0.90 0.55
C ARG A 56 8.96 -1.46 0.88
N GLU A 57 7.89 -0.84 0.40
CA GLU A 57 6.54 -1.31 0.64
C GLU A 57 6.28 -2.67 -0.02
N LEU A 58 6.94 -2.95 -1.14
CA LEU A 58 6.91 -4.27 -1.78
C LEU A 58 7.51 -5.34 -0.88
N ARG A 59 8.63 -5.07 -0.20
CA ARG A 59 9.19 -5.97 0.81
C ARG A 59 8.20 -6.19 1.97
N ALA A 60 7.46 -5.16 2.38
CA ALA A 60 6.48 -5.28 3.47
C ALA A 60 5.34 -6.21 3.06
N LEU A 61 4.87 -6.08 1.81
CA LEU A 61 3.88 -6.99 1.22
C LEU A 61 4.40 -8.43 1.12
N GLN A 62 5.67 -8.63 0.75
CA GLN A 62 6.27 -9.96 0.67
C GLN A 62 6.42 -10.63 2.04
N GLN A 63 6.78 -9.87 3.07
CA GLN A 63 7.05 -10.38 4.41
C GLN A 63 5.78 -10.51 5.27
N GLY A 64 4.72 -9.76 4.95
CA GLY A 64 3.51 -9.74 5.77
C GLY A 64 3.69 -9.07 7.14
N SER A 65 4.78 -8.32 7.33
CA SER A 65 5.13 -7.64 8.58
C SER A 65 5.48 -6.18 8.31
N ALA A 66 5.33 -5.33 9.33
CA ALA A 66 5.85 -3.97 9.27
C ALA A 66 7.36 -4.01 9.09
N ILE A 67 7.85 -3.34 8.06
CA ILE A 67 9.27 -3.00 7.99
C ILE A 67 9.48 -1.87 9.01
N GLN A 68 10.55 -1.94 9.79
CA GLN A 68 10.96 -0.83 10.65
C GLN A 68 10.96 0.47 9.83
N ASP A 69 10.33 1.50 10.39
CA ASP A 69 10.04 2.82 9.80
C ASP A 69 8.90 2.92 8.80
N ALA A 70 8.26 1.82 8.36
CA ALA A 70 7.04 1.94 7.55
C ALA A 70 6.06 2.85 8.28
N VAL A 71 5.33 3.71 7.55
CA VAL A 71 4.30 4.58 8.16
C VAL A 71 3.15 3.67 8.60
N ALA A 72 3.40 2.93 9.66
CA ALA A 72 2.47 2.08 10.37
C ALA A 72 1.91 2.97 11.47
N TRP A 73 0.68 3.39 11.29
CA TRP A 73 -0.11 3.93 12.38
C TRP A 73 -0.31 2.81 13.39
N PHE A 74 0.59 2.72 14.38
CA PHE A 74 0.32 1.97 15.58
C PHE A 74 -0.58 2.84 16.46
N GLU A 75 -1.83 2.44 16.65
CA GLU A 75 -2.63 2.95 17.75
C GLU A 75 -1.88 2.65 19.04
N LYS A 76 -1.48 3.72 19.74
CA LYS A 76 -0.61 3.64 20.93
C LYS A 76 -1.44 3.05 22.08
N GLY A 77 -1.46 1.72 22.19
CA GLY A 77 -1.93 1.03 23.38
C GLY A 77 -0.96 1.27 24.54
N GLU A 78 -1.45 1.97 25.56
CA GLU A 78 -0.75 2.35 26.79
C GLU A 78 -0.12 1.14 27.49
N THR A 79 1.18 1.19 27.78
CA THR A 79 1.79 0.30 28.77
C THR A 79 2.05 1.07 30.04
N ASN A 80 1.09 1.00 30.97
CA ASN A 80 1.35 1.24 32.38
C ASN A 80 2.17 0.08 32.94
N SER A 81 3.36 0.39 33.45
CA SER A 81 4.01 -0.42 34.48
C SER A 81 4.96 0.46 35.28
N GLU A 82 4.40 1.26 36.18
CA GLU A 82 5.08 1.56 37.44
C GLU A 82 5.21 0.25 38.24
N LYS A 83 6.45 -0.16 38.51
CA LYS A 83 6.83 -0.90 39.72
C LYS A 83 8.15 -0.29 40.19
N ALA A 84 8.10 0.53 41.24
CA ALA A 84 8.06 0.17 42.66
C ALA A 84 9.49 0.18 43.23
N SER A 85 9.71 1.12 44.15
CA SER A 85 10.91 1.29 44.99
C SER A 85 11.29 0.04 45.78
#